data_AF-A0A6I3ZD84-F1
#
_entry.id   AF-A0A6I3ZD84-F1
#
_cell.length_a   1.000
_cell.length_b   1.000
_cell.length_c   1.000
_cell.angle_alpha   90.00
_cell.angle_beta   90.00
_cell.angle_gamma   90.00
#
_symmetry.space_group_name_H-M   'P 1'
#
loop_
_entity.id
_entity.type
_entity.pdbx_description
1 polymer ?
#
loop_
_entity_poly.entity_id
_entity_poly.type
_entity_poly.pdbx_seq_one_letter_code
_entity_poly.pdbx_strand_id
1 'polypeptide(L)'
;MRALIRVTAFVVVLAVLAACGADRPPASPFPAATGRGSCAVDTERDVGATMRDGVVLRADVYRPKTSDPVPVLLMRTQYGKSGAQTSPERYEPPDWFASHCYLVVVQDVRGQGSSGGVFSEFTNDMADGYDTVEWAAGLPGANGKVAMYGSSYVGATQWLAAVTAPPHLVTIAPANTASDYYDGWTYEGGEFRLAFVQPWAIESIALGAAQNRRDAAAERLLRDAGADPTRWLNFRPQQDLPPMQPHNPAVAPWYFDWVRHNTRDAFWQQLSIRDRYPAVRIPVLHFEGWYDAFLAGGVENFAGMVAHGGNDFARSNQRLVIGPWDHVAWGRAGSEPAPLLKDIGPVGNSPINELMLAWFDHFLKGVDNGVAGKSRVDYFTMGANTWKTATNWPLPQTQWINYYLSGAGGIADRAGKLLPVLPAPQPPDTYTYDPLNPAPSLGGHSCCGAKSGPQGPYDQMPVEQRSDVLVYTGDPVAHDTEITGPATVTLWAQSSAVDTDFTAKLVVVKPDGTAINLNNGIIRASFRDSLSAPTPIVPGQPYEYRIQIWPTSYQLSPGDRVRVEISSSDYPQFSPNPNTGAPFGRDAATVVATQTILHDAAHPSSITLPVIAN
;
A
#
# COMPACT_ATOMS: atom_id res chain seq x y z
N MET A 1 6.82 -88.18 -39.02
CA MET A 1 7.56 -87.60 -40.17
C MET A 1 7.05 -86.18 -40.37
N ARG A 2 7.98 -85.25 -40.62
CA ARG A 2 7.81 -83.80 -40.75
C ARG A 2 6.53 -83.36 -41.49
N ALA A 3 5.85 -82.32 -41.01
CA ALA A 3 5.48 -81.16 -41.84
C ALA A 3 4.75 -80.06 -41.02
N LEU A 4 5.19 -78.84 -41.29
CA LEU A 4 4.55 -77.53 -41.09
C LEU A 4 3.01 -77.53 -40.96
N ILE A 5 2.49 -76.67 -40.07
CA ILE A 5 1.44 -75.69 -40.37
C ILE A 5 1.60 -74.49 -39.44
N ARG A 6 1.61 -73.30 -40.04
CA ARG A 6 1.71 -71.98 -39.44
C ARG A 6 0.43 -71.64 -38.67
N VAL A 7 0.56 -71.15 -37.45
CA VAL A 7 -0.50 -70.44 -36.72
C VAL A 7 -0.43 -68.97 -37.11
N THR A 8 -1.52 -68.46 -37.67
CA THR A 8 -1.76 -67.04 -37.92
C THR A 8 -2.11 -66.38 -36.58
N ALA A 9 -1.21 -65.57 -36.03
CA ALA A 9 -1.50 -64.69 -34.91
C ALA A 9 -1.83 -63.29 -35.44
N PHE A 10 -3.01 -62.78 -35.12
CA PHE A 10 -3.38 -61.39 -35.27
C PHE A 10 -2.44 -60.53 -34.41
N VAL A 11 -1.61 -59.71 -35.04
CA VAL A 11 -0.90 -58.60 -34.39
C VAL A 11 -1.70 -57.34 -34.66
N VAL A 12 -2.38 -56.85 -33.63
CA VAL A 12 -2.89 -55.48 -33.55
C VAL A 12 -1.67 -54.58 -33.36
N VAL A 13 -1.38 -53.74 -34.35
CA VAL A 13 -0.39 -52.66 -34.22
C VAL A 13 -1.03 -51.54 -33.41
N LEU A 14 -0.66 -51.45 -32.12
CA LEU A 14 -0.86 -50.26 -31.32
C LEU A 14 0.06 -49.15 -31.85
N ALA A 15 -0.52 -48.09 -32.41
CA ALA A 15 0.17 -46.82 -32.56
C ALA A 15 0.12 -46.09 -31.21
N VAL A 16 1.27 -46.02 -30.56
CA VAL A 16 1.52 -45.16 -29.39
C VAL A 16 1.59 -43.72 -29.88
N LEU A 17 0.60 -42.91 -29.53
CA LEU A 17 0.72 -41.45 -29.52
C LEU A 17 0.83 -41.00 -28.07
N ALA A 18 2.06 -41.06 -27.56
CA ALA A 18 2.50 -40.22 -26.45
C ALA A 18 2.61 -38.80 -27.00
N ALA A 19 1.54 -38.01 -26.85
CA ALA A 19 1.64 -36.57 -27.01
C ALA A 19 2.45 -36.03 -25.83
N CYS A 20 3.65 -35.57 -26.14
CA CYS A 20 4.60 -34.98 -25.23
C CYS A 20 3.93 -33.89 -24.40
N GLY A 21 4.01 -34.02 -23.07
CA GLY A 21 3.88 -32.88 -22.19
C GLY A 21 4.94 -31.87 -22.60
N ALA A 22 4.50 -30.74 -23.14
CA ALA A 22 5.36 -29.58 -23.21
C ALA A 22 5.53 -29.11 -21.77
N ASP A 23 6.69 -29.42 -21.18
CA ASP A 23 7.25 -28.62 -20.09
C ASP A 23 7.19 -27.16 -20.57
N ARG A 24 6.19 -26.42 -20.10
CA ARG A 24 6.26 -24.96 -20.17
C ARG A 24 7.48 -24.60 -19.33
N PRO A 25 8.51 -23.94 -19.89
CA PRO A 25 9.53 -23.35 -19.04
C PRO A 25 8.82 -22.47 -18.00
N PRO A 26 9.31 -22.40 -16.74
CA PRO A 26 8.79 -21.43 -15.79
C PRO A 26 8.76 -20.08 -16.51
N ALA A 27 7.60 -19.41 -16.50
CA ALA A 27 7.47 -18.09 -17.10
C ALA A 27 8.64 -17.24 -16.60
N SER A 28 9.50 -16.83 -17.52
CA SER A 28 10.66 -16.00 -17.20
C SER A 28 10.16 -14.78 -16.44
N PRO A 29 10.78 -14.36 -15.30
CA PRO A 29 10.37 -13.14 -14.65
C PRO A 29 10.54 -12.04 -15.69
N PHE A 30 9.43 -11.47 -16.14
CA PHE A 30 9.45 -10.36 -17.07
C PHE A 30 9.63 -9.11 -16.21
N PRO A 31 10.70 -8.31 -16.44
CA PRO A 31 11.79 -8.48 -17.40
C PRO A 31 12.95 -9.35 -16.86
N ALA A 32 13.78 -9.88 -17.76
CA ALA A 32 14.90 -10.74 -17.39
C ALA A 32 15.90 -10.02 -16.46
N ALA A 33 16.45 -10.76 -15.48
CA ALA A 33 17.48 -10.26 -14.58
C ALA A 33 18.67 -9.68 -15.36
N THR A 34 19.01 -8.41 -15.08
CA THR A 34 20.17 -7.74 -15.68
C THR A 34 21.31 -7.66 -14.68
N GLY A 35 22.53 -8.05 -15.09
CA GLY A 35 23.74 -7.75 -14.32
C GLY A 35 24.10 -6.26 -14.39
N ARG A 36 25.24 -5.88 -13.81
CA ARG A 36 25.80 -4.52 -13.95
C ARG A 36 26.00 -4.13 -15.41
N GLY A 37 25.86 -2.84 -15.70
CA GLY A 37 26.11 -2.27 -17.02
C GLY A 37 27.60 -2.09 -17.34
N SER A 38 27.88 -1.47 -18.50
CA SER A 38 29.22 -1.35 -19.08
C SER A 38 30.06 -0.20 -18.51
N CYS A 39 29.45 0.79 -17.86
CA CYS A 39 30.15 1.95 -17.33
C CYS A 39 30.82 1.64 -15.99
N ALA A 40 32.11 1.97 -15.86
CA ALA A 40 32.74 2.11 -14.54
C ALA A 40 32.17 3.33 -13.81
N VAL A 41 32.18 3.34 -12.48
CA VAL A 41 31.50 4.35 -11.67
C VAL A 41 32.47 5.00 -10.68
N ASP A 42 32.47 6.33 -10.64
CA ASP A 42 33.07 7.11 -9.55
C ASP A 42 31.96 7.65 -8.63
N THR A 43 32.28 7.91 -7.36
CA THR A 43 31.33 8.47 -6.40
C THR A 43 31.87 9.75 -5.79
N GLU A 44 31.05 10.80 -5.83
CA GLU A 44 31.30 12.08 -5.18
C GLU A 44 30.28 12.24 -4.04
N ARG A 45 30.75 12.46 -2.81
CA ARG A 45 29.89 12.54 -1.62
C ARG A 45 29.60 13.98 -1.23
N ASP A 46 28.44 14.21 -0.62
CA ASP A 46 28.02 15.50 -0.04
C ASP A 46 28.08 16.71 -1.01
N VAL A 47 27.80 16.47 -2.30
CA VAL A 47 27.65 17.53 -3.30
C VAL A 47 26.50 18.45 -2.90
N GLY A 48 26.75 19.76 -2.93
CA GLY A 48 25.76 20.77 -2.53
C GLY A 48 24.80 21.15 -3.65
N ALA A 49 23.50 21.09 -3.37
CA ALA A 49 22.43 21.64 -4.19
C ALA A 49 21.83 22.85 -3.49
N THR A 50 21.97 24.05 -4.04
CA THR A 50 21.41 25.27 -3.44
C THR A 50 19.98 25.46 -3.93
N MET A 51 19.02 25.42 -3.02
CA MET A 51 17.60 25.64 -3.31
C MET A 51 17.32 27.13 -3.53
N ARG A 52 16.13 27.47 -4.03
CA ARG A 52 15.72 28.86 -4.35
C ARG A 52 15.80 29.82 -3.16
N ASP A 53 15.71 29.31 -1.94
CA ASP A 53 15.77 30.07 -0.69
C ASP A 53 17.19 30.13 -0.09
N GLY A 54 18.19 29.60 -0.79
CA GLY A 54 19.59 29.59 -0.36
C GLY A 54 19.97 28.43 0.56
N VAL A 55 19.02 27.58 0.98
CA VAL A 55 19.35 26.37 1.75
C VAL A 55 20.08 25.37 0.87
N VAL A 56 21.14 24.78 1.41
CA VAL A 56 21.94 23.77 0.71
C VAL A 56 21.53 22.38 1.15
N LEU A 57 20.99 21.60 0.21
CA LEU A 57 20.77 20.16 0.37
C LEU A 57 22.01 19.39 -0.08
N ARG A 58 22.25 18.20 0.50
CA ARG A 58 23.42 17.37 0.24
C ARG A 58 23.05 16.09 -0.49
N ALA A 59 23.83 15.77 -1.52
CA ALA A 59 23.64 14.59 -2.33
C ALA A 59 24.93 13.80 -2.53
N ASP A 60 24.79 12.49 -2.66
CA ASP A 60 25.83 11.61 -3.17
C ASP A 60 25.57 11.37 -4.65
N VAL A 61 26.59 11.60 -5.47
CA VAL A 61 26.51 11.56 -6.94
C VAL A 61 27.41 10.45 -7.46
N TYR A 62 26.80 9.46 -8.10
CA TYR A 62 27.44 8.32 -8.73
C TYR A 62 27.55 8.60 -10.23
N ARG A 63 28.79 8.77 -10.70
CA ARG A 63 29.12 9.25 -12.05
C ARG A 63 29.63 8.12 -12.91
N PRO A 64 28.98 7.80 -14.04
CA PRO A 64 29.50 6.82 -14.98
C PRO A 64 30.68 7.40 -15.76
N LYS A 65 31.72 6.59 -15.99
CA LYS A 65 32.86 6.94 -16.83
C LYS A 65 32.50 6.78 -18.30
N THR A 66 32.09 7.87 -18.93
CA THR A 66 31.77 7.97 -20.35
C THR A 66 32.12 9.36 -20.89
N SER A 67 32.35 9.47 -22.20
CA SER A 67 32.54 10.75 -22.89
C SER A 67 31.24 11.51 -23.11
N ASP A 68 30.13 10.79 -23.16
CA ASP A 68 28.84 11.34 -23.59
C ASP A 68 28.01 11.77 -22.38
N PRO A 69 27.30 12.91 -22.43
CA PRO A 69 26.34 13.27 -21.40
C PRO A 69 25.24 12.22 -21.24
N VAL A 70 24.92 11.87 -20.00
CA VAL A 70 23.96 10.82 -19.64
C VAL A 70 22.74 11.38 -18.91
N PRO A 71 21.59 10.67 -18.95
CA PRO A 71 20.44 11.04 -18.12
C PRO A 71 20.69 10.79 -16.63
N VAL A 72 19.90 11.46 -15.80
CA VAL A 72 20.00 11.42 -14.34
C VAL A 72 18.88 10.59 -13.72
N LEU A 73 19.21 9.73 -12.76
CA LEU A 73 18.26 9.08 -11.87
C LEU A 73 18.37 9.70 -10.48
N LEU A 74 17.27 10.26 -9.97
CA LEU A 74 17.21 11.02 -8.72
C LEU A 74 16.37 10.29 -7.66
N MET A 75 16.96 10.12 -6.48
CA MET A 75 16.29 9.68 -5.26
C MET A 75 16.38 10.79 -4.21
N ARG A 76 15.26 11.20 -3.62
CA ARG A 76 15.22 12.16 -2.49
C ARG A 76 14.71 11.45 -1.23
N THR A 77 15.50 11.44 -0.16
CA THR A 77 15.23 10.60 1.02
C THR A 77 15.37 11.36 2.33
N GLN A 78 14.54 10.99 3.31
CA GLN A 78 14.66 11.42 4.70
C GLN A 78 15.42 10.42 5.58
N TYR A 79 15.80 9.27 5.03
CA TYR A 79 16.37 8.14 5.76
C TYR A 79 17.90 8.03 5.64
N GLY A 80 18.56 9.07 5.13
CA GLY A 80 19.99 9.08 4.87
C GLY A 80 20.35 8.56 3.47
N LYS A 81 20.99 9.42 2.67
CA LYS A 81 21.42 9.15 1.29
C LYS A 81 22.41 7.99 1.14
N SER A 82 23.16 7.65 2.18
CA SER A 82 24.08 6.51 2.17
C SER A 82 23.37 5.16 2.13
N GLY A 83 22.14 5.08 2.66
CA GLY A 83 21.35 3.85 2.66
C GLY A 83 20.66 3.58 1.32
N ALA A 84 20.28 4.64 0.60
CA ALA A 84 19.68 4.59 -0.74
C ALA A 84 18.58 3.51 -0.94
N GLN A 85 17.83 3.22 0.13
CA GLN A 85 16.81 2.16 0.19
C GLN A 85 17.31 0.77 -0.29
N THR A 86 18.58 0.45 -0.07
CA THR A 86 19.15 -0.86 -0.39
C THR A 86 18.81 -1.95 0.62
N SER A 87 18.43 -1.57 1.85
CA SER A 87 18.05 -2.47 2.94
C SER A 87 16.61 -2.18 3.40
N PRO A 88 15.80 -3.21 3.74
CA PRO A 88 16.05 -4.65 3.55
C PRO A 88 15.74 -5.09 2.10
N GLU A 89 16.77 -5.10 1.25
CA GLU A 89 16.78 -5.62 -0.12
C GLU A 89 15.81 -4.97 -1.13
N ARG A 90 15.36 -3.71 -0.95
CA ARG A 90 14.35 -3.09 -1.85
C ARG A 90 14.88 -2.80 -3.26
N TYR A 91 16.00 -2.09 -3.36
CA TYR A 91 16.61 -1.70 -4.64
C TYR A 91 18.05 -2.19 -4.77
N GLU A 92 18.50 -2.35 -6.01
CA GLU A 92 19.94 -2.45 -6.30
C GLU A 92 20.66 -1.15 -5.86
N PRO A 93 21.95 -1.21 -5.49
CA PRO A 93 22.67 -0.04 -5.01
C PRO A 93 22.85 1.01 -6.12
N PRO A 94 23.01 2.31 -5.78
CA PRO A 94 23.11 3.38 -6.77
C PRO A 94 24.21 3.19 -7.82
N ASP A 95 25.32 2.55 -7.46
CA ASP A 95 26.42 2.25 -8.38
C ASP A 95 26.07 1.13 -9.39
N TRP A 96 25.12 0.26 -9.07
CA TRP A 96 24.54 -0.66 -10.04
C TRP A 96 23.79 0.12 -11.12
N PHE A 97 22.87 1.01 -10.74
CA PHE A 97 22.15 1.85 -11.70
C PHE A 97 23.11 2.73 -12.52
N ALA A 98 24.12 3.33 -11.86
CA ALA A 98 25.11 4.16 -12.55
C ALA A 98 25.96 3.35 -13.55
N SER A 99 26.21 2.07 -13.29
CA SER A 99 26.94 1.21 -14.23
C SER A 99 26.20 1.02 -15.56
N HIS A 100 24.88 1.24 -15.61
CA HIS A 100 24.11 1.30 -16.85
C HIS A 100 24.18 2.67 -17.56
N CYS A 101 25.24 3.44 -17.28
CA CYS A 101 25.51 4.74 -17.87
C CYS A 101 24.40 5.76 -17.58
N TYR A 102 24.02 5.83 -16.29
CA TYR A 102 23.20 6.87 -15.69
C TYR A 102 24.04 7.66 -14.69
N LEU A 103 23.83 8.97 -14.60
CA LEU A 103 24.27 9.71 -13.41
C LEU A 103 23.23 9.47 -12.32
N VAL A 104 23.61 8.92 -11.17
CA VAL A 104 22.66 8.62 -10.09
C VAL A 104 22.89 9.59 -8.93
N VAL A 105 21.83 10.25 -8.47
CA VAL A 105 21.84 11.23 -7.39
C VAL A 105 20.96 10.72 -6.27
N VAL A 106 21.53 10.60 -5.07
CA VAL A 106 20.77 10.33 -3.84
C VAL A 106 20.92 11.53 -2.90
N GLN A 107 19.83 12.24 -2.63
CA GLN A 107 19.81 13.49 -1.88
C GLN A 107 19.11 13.32 -0.53
N ASP A 108 19.73 13.83 0.54
CA ASP A 108 19.03 14.03 1.81
C ASP A 108 18.06 15.21 1.70
N VAL A 109 16.79 15.03 2.07
CA VAL A 109 15.82 16.15 2.09
C VAL A 109 16.17 17.18 3.17
N ARG A 110 15.52 18.36 3.09
CA ARG A 110 15.75 19.48 4.00
C ARG A 110 15.68 19.08 5.48
N GLY A 111 16.70 19.47 6.24
CA GLY A 111 16.81 19.18 7.67
C GLY A 111 17.08 17.71 8.04
N GLN A 112 17.33 16.85 7.05
CA GLN A 112 17.67 15.44 7.25
C GLN A 112 19.10 15.13 6.82
N GLY A 113 19.71 14.10 7.43
CA GLY A 113 21.08 13.68 7.13
C GLY A 113 22.08 14.82 7.23
N SER A 114 22.80 15.12 6.15
CA SER A 114 23.74 16.25 6.09
C SER A 114 23.18 17.53 5.42
N SER A 115 21.91 17.53 5.03
CA SER A 115 21.25 18.69 4.42
C SER A 115 20.95 19.79 5.44
N GLY A 116 21.04 21.04 5.01
CA GLY A 116 20.66 22.20 5.82
C GLY A 116 19.15 22.38 5.96
N GLY A 117 18.75 23.41 6.70
CA GLY A 117 17.35 23.77 6.93
C GLY A 117 16.70 23.03 8.10
N VAL A 118 15.37 23.11 8.18
CA VAL A 118 14.55 22.49 9.23
C VAL A 118 13.62 21.48 8.59
N PHE A 119 13.57 20.28 9.15
CA PHE A 119 12.69 19.23 8.65
C PHE A 119 11.22 19.51 9.00
N SER A 120 10.35 19.36 8.02
CA SER A 120 8.91 19.36 8.16
C SER A 120 8.35 18.46 7.05
N GLU A 121 7.67 17.39 7.45
CA GLU A 121 7.17 16.36 6.54
C GLU A 121 6.37 16.97 5.38
N PHE A 122 6.73 16.62 4.14
CA PHE A 122 6.11 17.02 2.86
C PHE A 122 6.09 18.51 2.52
N THR A 123 6.20 19.40 3.51
CA THR A 123 5.98 20.84 3.38
C THR A 123 6.89 21.47 2.32
N ASN A 124 8.14 21.04 2.23
CA ASN A 124 9.12 21.58 1.30
C ASN A 124 9.30 20.73 0.04
N ASP A 125 8.70 19.53 -0.03
CA ASP A 125 9.05 18.53 -1.05
C ASP A 125 8.58 18.90 -2.46
N MET A 126 7.57 19.76 -2.58
CA MET A 126 7.20 20.34 -3.88
C MET A 126 8.28 21.31 -4.39
N ALA A 127 8.66 22.30 -3.58
CA ALA A 127 9.59 23.36 -3.97
C ALA A 127 11.03 22.84 -4.10
N ASP A 128 11.52 22.10 -3.09
CA ASP A 128 12.84 21.48 -3.11
C ASP A 128 12.91 20.36 -4.16
N GLY A 129 11.80 19.64 -4.40
CA GLY A 129 11.71 18.65 -5.47
C GLY A 129 11.91 19.26 -6.86
N TYR A 130 11.24 20.38 -7.14
CA TYR A 130 11.45 21.15 -8.37
C TYR A 130 12.92 21.60 -8.49
N ASP A 131 13.45 22.26 -7.46
CA ASP A 131 14.81 22.84 -7.50
C ASP A 131 15.87 21.76 -7.66
N THR A 132 15.70 20.61 -7.01
CA THR A 132 16.63 19.48 -7.13
C THR A 132 16.59 18.84 -8.51
N VAL A 133 15.43 18.71 -9.15
CA VAL A 133 15.34 18.23 -10.54
C VAL A 133 16.14 19.15 -11.47
N GLU A 134 15.93 20.46 -11.37
CA GLU A 134 16.61 21.44 -12.22
C GLU A 134 18.12 21.50 -11.95
N TRP A 135 18.52 21.42 -10.69
CA TRP A 135 19.93 21.31 -10.30
C TRP A 135 20.57 20.03 -10.83
N ALA A 136 19.90 18.88 -10.69
CA ALA A 136 20.42 17.59 -11.13
C ALA A 136 20.60 17.54 -12.65
N ALA A 137 19.67 18.12 -13.40
CA ALA A 137 19.74 18.25 -14.85
C ALA A 137 20.97 19.04 -15.34
N GLY A 138 21.48 19.96 -14.53
CA GLY A 138 22.65 20.80 -14.82
C GLY A 138 23.99 20.27 -14.31
N LEU A 139 24.02 19.09 -13.68
CA LEU A 139 25.28 18.51 -13.18
C LEU A 139 26.27 18.22 -14.33
N PRO A 140 27.59 18.35 -14.10
CA PRO A 140 28.58 17.97 -15.10
C PRO A 140 28.39 16.52 -15.57
N GLY A 141 28.28 16.33 -16.89
CA GLY A 141 28.01 15.03 -17.51
C GLY A 141 26.52 14.66 -17.61
N ALA A 142 25.58 15.49 -17.14
CA ALA A 142 24.16 15.30 -17.35
C ALA A 142 23.72 15.79 -18.74
N ASN A 143 22.74 15.11 -19.34
CA ASN A 143 22.15 15.50 -20.64
C ASN A 143 20.84 16.30 -20.51
N GLY A 144 20.52 16.77 -19.29
CA GLY A 144 19.30 17.52 -19.00
C GLY A 144 18.04 16.66 -18.77
N LYS A 145 18.06 15.34 -18.95
CA LYS A 145 16.90 14.48 -18.64
C LYS A 145 17.02 13.89 -17.24
N VAL A 146 15.99 14.05 -16.42
CA VAL A 146 15.92 13.50 -15.06
C VAL A 146 14.74 12.55 -14.96
N ALA A 147 14.94 11.40 -14.33
CA ALA A 147 13.86 10.59 -13.77
C ALA A 147 14.01 10.47 -12.26
N MET A 148 12.90 10.23 -11.57
CA MET A 148 12.92 9.93 -10.14
C MET A 148 12.49 8.49 -9.85
N TYR A 149 12.97 7.93 -8.74
CA TYR A 149 12.60 6.60 -8.28
C TYR A 149 12.70 6.48 -6.75
N GLY A 150 12.05 5.45 -6.22
CA GLY A 150 12.05 5.13 -4.79
C GLY A 150 10.66 4.87 -4.21
N SER A 151 10.69 4.49 -2.93
CA SER A 151 9.62 3.79 -2.21
C SER A 151 9.07 4.60 -1.05
N SER A 152 7.78 4.46 -0.71
CA SER A 152 7.20 5.05 0.50
C SER A 152 7.33 6.59 0.47
N TYR A 153 7.88 7.21 1.51
CA TYR A 153 8.18 8.65 1.50
C TYR A 153 9.01 9.08 0.28
N VAL A 154 9.99 8.27 -0.12
CA VAL A 154 10.81 8.55 -1.30
C VAL A 154 9.94 8.50 -2.57
N GLY A 155 8.94 7.62 -2.63
CA GLY A 155 7.88 7.63 -3.64
C GLY A 155 7.04 8.90 -3.62
N ALA A 156 6.63 9.36 -2.44
CA ALA A 156 5.90 10.61 -2.26
C ALA A 156 6.67 11.83 -2.79
N THR A 157 7.99 11.90 -2.57
CA THR A 157 8.81 13.00 -3.10
C THR A 157 8.76 13.12 -4.63
N GLN A 158 8.53 12.01 -5.34
CA GLN A 158 8.41 12.01 -6.79
C GLN A 158 7.11 12.67 -7.24
N TRP A 159 5.99 12.32 -6.61
CA TRP A 159 4.70 12.95 -6.89
C TRP A 159 4.68 14.42 -6.54
N LEU A 160 5.19 14.78 -5.36
CA LEU A 160 5.28 16.16 -4.90
C LEU A 160 6.14 17.02 -5.84
N ALA A 161 7.23 16.48 -6.39
CA ALA A 161 7.97 17.16 -7.45
C ALA A 161 7.17 17.22 -8.76
N ALA A 162 6.59 16.10 -9.22
CA ALA A 162 5.93 16.00 -10.52
C ALA A 162 4.73 16.95 -10.66
N VAL A 163 3.95 17.19 -9.60
CA VAL A 163 2.80 18.12 -9.63
C VAL A 163 3.22 19.59 -9.80
N THR A 164 4.51 19.91 -9.64
CA THR A 164 5.07 21.24 -9.93
C THR A 164 5.61 21.38 -11.36
N ALA A 165 5.56 20.29 -12.14
CA ALA A 165 5.96 20.22 -13.56
C ALA A 165 7.37 20.80 -13.87
N PRO A 166 8.44 20.36 -13.18
CA PRO A 166 9.80 20.78 -13.54
C PRO A 166 10.16 20.35 -14.97
N PRO A 167 10.69 21.26 -15.81
CA PRO A 167 10.86 21.01 -17.24
C PRO A 167 11.84 19.88 -17.58
N HIS A 168 12.80 19.57 -16.71
CA HIS A 168 13.77 18.50 -16.94
C HIS A 168 13.33 17.12 -16.42
N LEU A 169 12.19 17.02 -15.73
CA LEU A 169 11.64 15.74 -15.30
C LEU A 169 10.94 15.04 -16.47
N VAL A 170 11.42 13.86 -16.83
CA VAL A 170 10.94 13.09 -17.98
C VAL A 170 10.01 11.97 -17.58
N THR A 171 10.24 11.30 -16.45
CA THR A 171 9.38 10.23 -15.94
C THR A 171 9.66 9.96 -14.45
N ILE A 172 8.72 9.34 -13.75
CA ILE A 172 8.88 8.91 -12.36
C ILE A 172 8.51 7.42 -12.21
N ALA A 173 9.13 6.75 -11.24
CA ALA A 173 8.82 5.38 -10.84
C ALA A 173 8.49 5.32 -9.33
N PRO A 174 7.35 5.89 -8.90
CA PRO A 174 6.89 5.83 -7.52
C PRO A 174 6.44 4.41 -7.16
N ALA A 175 6.79 3.99 -5.95
CA ALA A 175 6.44 2.67 -5.48
C ALA A 175 5.93 2.73 -4.03
N ASN A 176 4.82 2.03 -3.76
CA ASN A 176 4.18 1.90 -2.45
C ASN A 176 4.00 3.26 -1.77
N THR A 177 3.22 4.16 -2.39
CA THR A 177 2.98 5.52 -1.88
C THR A 177 1.53 5.96 -2.10
N ALA A 178 1.07 6.93 -1.32
CA ALA A 178 -0.32 7.37 -1.38
C ALA A 178 -0.59 8.43 -2.47
N SER A 179 -1.88 8.62 -2.76
CA SER A 179 -2.45 9.70 -3.57
C SER A 179 -2.88 10.92 -2.73
N ASP A 180 -3.01 10.74 -1.42
CA ASP A 180 -3.39 11.76 -0.46
C ASP A 180 -2.72 11.44 0.89
N TYR A 181 -2.20 12.47 1.56
CA TYR A 181 -1.45 12.29 2.81
C TYR A 181 -2.31 12.39 4.07
N TYR A 182 -3.60 12.74 3.92
CA TYR A 182 -4.60 12.52 4.96
C TYR A 182 -5.19 11.12 4.81
N ASP A 183 -5.94 10.85 3.74
CA ASP A 183 -6.71 9.61 3.56
C ASP A 183 -5.94 8.57 2.75
N GLY A 184 -5.43 7.55 3.45
CA GLY A 184 -4.56 6.51 2.90
C GLY A 184 -3.11 6.63 3.36
N TRP A 185 -2.75 7.62 4.19
CA TRP A 185 -1.41 7.74 4.78
C TRP A 185 -1.47 7.94 6.31
N THR A 186 -1.90 9.12 6.76
CA THR A 186 -1.97 9.45 8.19
C THR A 186 -3.27 8.96 8.82
N TYR A 187 -4.37 9.12 8.09
CA TYR A 187 -5.71 8.70 8.43
C TYR A 187 -6.25 7.75 7.36
N GLU A 188 -7.32 7.03 7.68
CA GLU A 188 -8.12 6.25 6.74
C GLU A 188 -9.56 6.28 7.21
N GLY A 189 -10.48 6.71 6.35
CA GLY A 189 -11.90 6.77 6.74
C GLY A 189 -12.18 7.65 7.97
N GLY A 190 -11.31 8.62 8.28
CA GLY A 190 -11.41 9.47 9.46
C GLY A 190 -10.72 8.94 10.73
N GLU A 191 -10.08 7.76 10.65
CA GLU A 191 -9.36 7.14 11.78
C GLU A 191 -7.85 7.23 11.61
N PHE A 192 -7.10 7.44 12.71
CA PHE A 192 -5.64 7.58 12.66
C PHE A 192 -4.96 6.21 12.49
N ARG A 193 -4.05 6.09 11.52
CA ARG A 193 -3.33 4.84 11.20
C ARG A 193 -2.19 4.56 12.18
N LEU A 194 -2.57 4.22 13.41
CA LEU A 194 -1.72 4.22 14.60
C LEU A 194 -0.47 3.33 14.47
N ALA A 195 -0.60 2.07 14.04
CA ALA A 195 0.51 1.11 13.92
C ALA A 195 1.57 1.51 12.87
N PHE A 196 1.16 2.34 11.90
CA PHE A 196 2.03 2.92 10.91
C PHE A 196 2.65 4.20 11.42
N VAL A 197 1.81 5.21 11.68
CA VAL A 197 2.24 6.59 11.85
C VAL A 197 3.08 6.77 13.10
N GLN A 198 2.66 6.21 14.25
CA GLN A 198 3.36 6.47 15.51
C GLN A 198 4.75 5.80 15.56
N PRO A 199 4.92 4.50 15.22
CA PRO A 199 6.26 3.90 15.19
C PRO A 199 7.17 4.54 14.15
N TRP A 200 6.67 4.83 12.94
CA TRP A 200 7.46 5.53 11.92
C TRP A 200 7.93 6.90 12.39
N ALA A 201 7.03 7.66 13.03
CA ALA A 201 7.34 8.96 13.58
C ALA A 201 8.42 8.90 14.67
N ILE A 202 8.32 7.95 15.61
CA ILE A 202 9.28 7.77 16.71
C ILE A 202 10.62 7.24 16.19
N GLU A 203 10.60 6.12 15.47
CA GLU A 203 11.79 5.31 15.17
C GLU A 203 12.57 5.84 13.96
N SER A 204 11.91 6.54 13.04
CA SER A 204 12.55 7.07 11.83
C SER A 204 12.75 8.58 11.91
N ILE A 205 11.66 9.34 11.95
CA ILE A 205 11.74 10.78 11.71
C ILE A 205 12.28 11.52 12.95
N ALA A 206 11.65 11.34 14.11
CA ALA A 206 12.06 12.01 15.33
C ALA A 206 13.46 11.56 15.77
N LEU A 207 13.76 10.26 15.63
CA LEU A 207 15.08 9.71 15.91
C LEU A 207 16.14 10.32 15.00
N GLY A 208 15.88 10.38 13.69
CA GLY A 208 16.76 11.04 12.73
C GLY A 208 16.96 12.53 13.04
N ALA A 209 15.89 13.25 13.36
CA ALA A 209 15.96 14.66 13.75
C ALA A 209 16.79 14.88 15.03
N ALA A 210 16.69 13.98 16.03
CA ALA A 210 17.52 14.02 17.22
C ALA A 210 19.01 13.76 16.89
N GLN A 211 19.30 12.77 16.04
CA GLN A 211 20.66 12.44 15.60
C GLN A 211 21.31 13.58 14.82
N ASN A 212 20.59 14.19 13.87
CA ASN A 212 21.09 15.31 13.07
C ASN A 212 21.47 16.51 13.94
N ARG A 213 20.72 16.74 15.04
CA ARG A 213 20.99 17.79 16.03
C ARG A 213 22.01 17.39 17.10
N ARG A 214 22.47 16.13 17.12
CA ARG A 214 23.33 15.56 18.16
C ARG A 214 22.72 15.67 19.57
N ASP A 215 21.40 15.51 19.66
CA ASP A 215 20.64 15.57 20.92
C ASP A 215 20.57 14.17 21.55
N ALA A 216 21.62 13.80 22.29
CA ALA A 216 21.76 12.46 22.87
C ALA A 216 20.64 12.09 23.86
N ALA A 217 20.04 13.08 24.53
CA ALA A 217 18.94 12.85 25.47
C ALA A 217 17.65 12.49 24.73
N ALA A 218 17.30 13.26 23.68
CA ALA A 218 16.16 12.95 22.83
C ALA A 218 16.36 11.62 22.08
N GLU A 219 17.58 11.37 21.56
CA GLU A 219 17.92 10.12 20.90
C GLU A 219 17.68 8.91 21.82
N ARG A 220 18.18 8.97 23.07
CA ARG A 220 17.97 7.89 24.04
C ARG A 220 16.49 7.66 24.34
N LEU A 221 15.72 8.73 24.56
CA LEU A 221 14.29 8.65 24.83
C LEU A 221 13.53 7.97 23.68
N LEU A 222 13.84 8.34 22.44
CA LEU A 222 13.19 7.79 21.25
C LEU A 222 13.59 6.32 20.98
N ARG A 223 14.86 5.96 21.21
CA ARG A 223 15.31 4.56 21.14
C ARG A 223 14.64 3.68 22.18
N ASP A 224 14.54 4.16 23.43
CA ASP A 224 13.86 3.45 24.50
C ASP A 224 12.36 3.30 24.16
N ALA A 225 11.75 4.31 23.52
CA ALA A 225 10.36 4.25 23.09
C ALA A 225 10.12 3.24 21.94
N GLY A 226 10.99 3.23 20.92
CA GLY A 226 10.93 2.26 19.81
C GLY A 226 11.23 0.82 20.22
N ALA A 227 11.95 0.61 21.34
CA ALA A 227 12.17 -0.73 21.88
C ALA A 227 10.91 -1.35 22.52
N ASP A 228 9.94 -0.53 22.93
CA ASP A 228 8.68 -0.92 23.57
C ASP A 228 7.49 -0.16 22.93
N PRO A 229 7.17 -0.42 21.64
CA PRO A 229 6.16 0.34 20.92
C PRO A 229 4.75 0.11 21.49
N THR A 230 4.46 -1.08 22.02
CA THR A 230 3.13 -1.42 22.56
C THR A 230 2.74 -0.56 23.76
N ARG A 231 3.72 -0.09 24.54
CA ARG A 231 3.50 0.88 25.62
C ARG A 231 2.93 2.21 25.11
N TRP A 232 3.36 2.66 23.94
CA TRP A 232 3.02 3.99 23.41
C TRP A 232 1.81 3.99 22.49
N LEU A 233 1.53 2.87 21.81
CA LEU A 233 0.35 2.74 20.95
C LEU A 233 -0.95 2.99 21.76
N ASN A 234 -0.99 2.56 23.02
CA ASN A 234 -2.14 2.79 23.91
C ASN A 234 -2.14 4.13 24.67
N PHE A 235 -1.15 5.00 24.45
CA PHE A 235 -1.04 6.28 25.17
C PHE A 235 -2.18 7.24 24.80
N ARG A 236 -2.78 7.89 25.80
CA ARG A 236 -3.82 8.92 25.61
C ARG A 236 -3.63 10.03 26.64
N PRO A 237 -3.82 11.30 26.29
CA PRO A 237 -4.14 11.81 24.94
C PRO A 237 -2.89 11.89 24.03
N GLN A 238 -3.02 11.54 22.75
CA GLN A 238 -1.87 11.52 21.81
C GLN A 238 -1.21 12.89 21.60
N GLN A 239 -1.92 14.00 21.84
CA GLN A 239 -1.33 15.34 21.79
C GLN A 239 -0.24 15.58 22.84
N ASP A 240 -0.15 14.74 23.88
CA ASP A 240 0.82 14.84 24.97
C ASP A 240 1.88 13.72 24.91
N LEU A 241 2.01 13.02 23.78
CA LEU A 241 2.89 11.83 23.63
C LEU A 241 4.34 12.14 24.04
N PRO A 242 4.83 11.62 25.20
CA PRO A 242 6.06 12.11 25.81
C PRO A 242 7.34 11.87 24.99
N PRO A 243 7.54 10.70 24.32
CA PRO A 243 8.73 10.48 23.50
C PRO A 243 8.92 11.51 22.39
N MET A 244 7.81 12.06 21.88
CA MET A 244 7.80 13.04 20.79
C MET A 244 7.97 14.49 21.26
N GLN A 245 8.02 14.71 22.59
CA GLN A 245 8.28 16.00 23.23
C GLN A 245 7.38 17.14 22.71
N PRO A 246 6.08 17.18 23.08
CA PRO A 246 5.08 18.14 22.54
C PRO A 246 5.44 19.62 22.67
N HIS A 247 6.33 19.96 23.60
CA HIS A 247 6.78 21.34 23.83
C HIS A 247 8.19 21.61 23.30
N ASN A 248 8.80 20.66 22.59
CA ASN A 248 10.09 20.81 21.95
C ASN A 248 9.92 20.88 20.41
N PRO A 249 9.91 22.08 19.81
CA PRO A 249 9.69 22.24 18.37
C PRO A 249 10.83 21.67 17.52
N ALA A 250 11.93 21.22 18.12
CA ALA A 250 13.05 20.64 17.40
C ALA A 250 12.98 19.11 17.26
N VAL A 251 12.01 18.43 17.88
CA VAL A 251 11.90 16.96 17.84
C VAL A 251 10.86 16.53 16.81
N ALA A 252 9.57 16.77 17.09
CA ALA A 252 8.50 16.29 16.22
C ALA A 252 7.25 17.18 16.21
N PRO A 253 7.37 18.51 15.97
CA PRO A 253 6.20 19.39 15.91
C PRO A 253 5.16 18.92 14.88
N TRP A 254 5.62 18.36 13.76
CA TRP A 254 4.80 17.81 12.67
C TRP A 254 3.88 16.67 13.12
N TYR A 255 4.27 15.84 14.10
CA TYR A 255 3.40 14.78 14.62
C TYR A 255 2.16 15.39 15.30
N PHE A 256 2.38 16.45 16.07
CA PHE A 256 1.30 17.15 16.74
C PHE A 256 0.46 17.98 15.76
N ASP A 257 1.03 18.44 14.64
CA ASP A 257 0.24 18.99 13.54
C ASP A 257 -0.71 17.93 12.97
N TRP A 258 -0.25 16.69 12.78
CA TRP A 258 -1.11 15.60 12.30
C TRP A 258 -2.25 15.27 13.26
N VAL A 259 -2.00 15.32 14.58
CA VAL A 259 -3.05 15.17 15.60
C VAL A 259 -4.02 16.36 15.61
N ARG A 260 -3.51 17.59 15.40
CA ARG A 260 -4.36 18.80 15.36
C ARG A 260 -5.25 18.84 14.13
N HIS A 261 -4.72 18.46 12.98
CA HIS A 261 -5.40 18.42 11.69
C HIS A 261 -6.06 17.05 11.48
N ASN A 262 -7.00 16.69 12.36
CA ASN A 262 -7.71 15.42 12.35
C ASN A 262 -8.91 15.37 11.38
N THR A 263 -8.95 16.30 10.42
CA THR A 263 -9.88 16.33 9.28
C THR A 263 -9.09 16.66 8.03
N ARG A 264 -9.62 16.34 6.84
CA ARG A 264 -9.00 16.67 5.56
C ARG A 264 -9.16 18.16 5.22
N ASP A 265 -8.55 19.03 6.02
CA ASP A 265 -8.60 20.48 5.87
C ASP A 265 -7.49 21.01 4.93
N ALA A 266 -7.31 22.34 4.89
CA ALA A 266 -6.33 22.99 4.02
C ALA A 266 -4.88 22.55 4.26
N PHE A 267 -4.53 22.10 5.47
CA PHE A 267 -3.19 21.60 5.79
C PHE A 267 -2.85 20.36 4.96
N TRP A 268 -3.83 19.48 4.73
CA TRP A 268 -3.65 18.27 3.93
C TRP A 268 -3.91 18.49 2.44
N GLN A 269 -4.94 19.26 2.10
CA GLN A 269 -5.33 19.50 0.71
C GLN A 269 -4.21 20.13 -0.12
N GLN A 270 -3.38 20.99 0.48
CA GLN A 270 -2.24 21.58 -0.23
C GLN A 270 -1.23 20.52 -0.71
N LEU A 271 -1.14 19.37 -0.02
CA LEU A 271 -0.22 18.26 -0.33
C LEU A 271 -0.86 17.20 -1.23
N SER A 272 -2.17 17.27 -1.49
CA SER A 272 -2.90 16.20 -2.18
C SER A 272 -2.43 16.01 -3.63
N ILE A 273 -2.12 14.76 -3.99
CA ILE A 273 -1.74 14.38 -5.35
C ILE A 273 -3.00 14.13 -6.19
N ARG A 274 -4.03 13.51 -5.61
CA ARG A 274 -5.30 13.23 -6.31
C ARG A 274 -6.01 14.48 -6.80
N ASP A 275 -5.81 15.61 -6.13
CA ASP A 275 -6.37 16.90 -6.54
C ASP A 275 -5.54 17.60 -7.65
N ARG A 276 -4.42 17.00 -8.10
CA ARG A 276 -3.40 17.66 -8.94
C ARG A 276 -2.94 16.88 -10.18
N TYR A 277 -3.58 15.75 -10.53
CA TYR A 277 -3.21 14.98 -11.73
C TYR A 277 -3.09 15.80 -13.04
N PRO A 278 -3.94 16.82 -13.32
CA PRO A 278 -3.80 17.63 -14.53
C PRO A 278 -2.49 18.41 -14.64
N ALA A 279 -1.75 18.61 -13.54
CA ALA A 279 -0.44 19.24 -13.56
C ALA A 279 0.67 18.30 -14.08
N VAL A 280 0.49 16.99 -13.94
CA VAL A 280 1.52 15.98 -14.26
C VAL A 280 1.45 15.61 -15.74
N ARG A 281 2.55 15.81 -16.46
CA ARG A 281 2.63 15.72 -17.94
C ARG A 281 3.58 14.65 -18.45
N ILE A 282 4.02 13.76 -17.55
CA ILE A 282 5.04 12.74 -17.78
C ILE A 282 4.49 11.31 -17.63
N PRO A 283 5.14 10.31 -18.23
CA PRO A 283 4.91 8.89 -17.97
C PRO A 283 5.21 8.50 -16.52
N VAL A 284 4.48 7.53 -15.99
CA VAL A 284 4.68 7.00 -14.63
C VAL A 284 4.62 5.47 -14.61
N LEU A 285 5.60 4.88 -13.94
CA LEU A 285 5.64 3.46 -13.60
C LEU A 285 5.34 3.27 -12.10
N HIS A 286 4.15 2.77 -11.80
CA HIS A 286 3.64 2.56 -10.45
C HIS A 286 3.94 1.13 -9.99
N PHE A 287 4.52 0.95 -8.81
CA PHE A 287 4.68 -0.36 -8.17
C PHE A 287 3.93 -0.41 -6.85
N GLU A 288 3.16 -1.47 -6.63
CA GLU A 288 2.36 -1.65 -5.43
C GLU A 288 2.39 -3.10 -4.95
N GLY A 289 2.01 -3.33 -3.69
CA GLY A 289 1.86 -4.67 -3.11
C GLY A 289 0.46 -4.88 -2.55
N TRP A 290 -0.10 -6.10 -2.66
CA TRP A 290 -1.46 -6.39 -2.17
C TRP A 290 -1.65 -6.16 -0.67
N TYR A 291 -0.59 -6.29 0.13
CA TYR A 291 -0.59 -6.00 1.56
C TYR A 291 0.28 -4.78 1.90
N ASP A 292 0.53 -3.93 0.91
CA ASP A 292 1.23 -2.67 1.12
C ASP A 292 0.35 -1.64 1.85
N ALA A 293 1.00 -0.83 2.68
CA ALA A 293 0.37 0.21 3.49
C ALA A 293 -0.24 1.37 2.68
N PHE A 294 -0.01 1.46 1.37
CA PHE A 294 -0.44 2.59 0.55
C PHE A 294 -1.10 2.18 -0.77
N LEU A 295 -1.35 0.87 -0.95
CA LEU A 295 -1.92 0.28 -2.16
C LEU A 295 -3.09 1.06 -2.74
N ALA A 296 -4.06 1.46 -1.89
CA ALA A 296 -5.24 2.17 -2.36
C ALA A 296 -4.88 3.49 -3.08
N GLY A 297 -3.95 4.26 -2.51
CA GLY A 297 -3.50 5.52 -3.10
C GLY A 297 -2.62 5.31 -4.34
N GLY A 298 -1.76 4.29 -4.36
CA GLY A 298 -0.94 3.97 -5.52
C GLY A 298 -1.76 3.58 -6.74
N VAL A 299 -2.76 2.73 -6.53
CA VAL A 299 -3.72 2.33 -7.56
C VAL A 299 -4.60 3.51 -8.02
N GLU A 300 -5.00 4.38 -7.11
CA GLU A 300 -5.72 5.62 -7.44
C GLU A 300 -4.85 6.57 -8.28
N ASN A 301 -3.56 6.71 -7.97
CA ASN A 301 -2.62 7.50 -8.77
C ASN A 301 -2.53 7.01 -10.21
N PHE A 302 -2.49 5.70 -10.44
CA PHE A 302 -2.54 5.13 -11.79
C PHE A 302 -3.84 5.50 -12.50
N ALA A 303 -5.00 5.20 -11.89
CA ALA A 303 -6.30 5.43 -12.50
C ALA A 303 -6.54 6.93 -12.78
N GLY A 304 -6.16 7.78 -11.82
CA GLY A 304 -6.24 9.23 -11.91
C GLY A 304 -5.34 9.80 -13.00
N MET A 305 -4.11 9.31 -13.16
CA MET A 305 -3.25 9.72 -14.26
C MET A 305 -3.74 9.27 -15.63
N VAL A 306 -4.30 8.06 -15.75
CA VAL A 306 -4.92 7.59 -17.00
C VAL A 306 -6.09 8.49 -17.39
N ALA A 307 -6.94 8.88 -16.43
CA ALA A 307 -8.11 9.70 -16.69
C ALA A 307 -7.81 11.19 -16.86
N HIS A 308 -6.88 11.73 -16.07
CA HIS A 308 -6.74 13.18 -15.82
C HIS A 308 -5.32 13.72 -15.95
N GLY A 309 -4.34 12.90 -16.35
CA GLY A 309 -2.98 13.38 -16.63
C GLY A 309 -2.99 14.56 -17.61
N GLY A 310 -2.05 15.50 -17.46
CA GLY A 310 -2.09 16.82 -18.08
C GLY A 310 -1.98 16.86 -19.61
N ASN A 311 -1.67 15.75 -20.28
CA ASN A 311 -1.64 15.62 -21.74
C ASN A 311 -1.84 14.15 -22.18
N ASP A 312 -2.03 13.92 -23.48
CA ASP A 312 -2.22 12.55 -24.03
C ASP A 312 -1.01 11.65 -23.82
N PHE A 313 0.19 12.23 -23.83
CA PHE A 313 1.43 11.49 -23.62
C PHE A 313 1.49 10.87 -22.22
N ALA A 314 1.20 11.66 -21.18
CA ALA A 314 1.10 11.20 -19.80
C ALA A 314 -0.01 10.17 -19.66
N ARG A 315 -1.23 10.48 -20.10
CA ARG A 315 -2.38 9.57 -20.01
C ARG A 315 -2.13 8.24 -20.71
N SER A 316 -1.35 8.23 -21.79
CA SER A 316 -1.10 7.02 -22.59
C SER A 316 0.07 6.17 -22.10
N ASN A 317 0.94 6.71 -21.25
CA ASN A 317 2.16 6.06 -20.80
C ASN A 317 2.15 5.87 -19.27
N GLN A 318 1.09 5.21 -18.79
CA GLN A 318 0.96 4.78 -17.40
C GLN A 318 1.11 3.27 -17.35
N ARG A 319 1.91 2.76 -16.41
CA ARG A 319 2.04 1.33 -16.14
C ARG A 319 1.97 1.06 -14.64
N LEU A 320 1.21 0.06 -14.23
CA LEU A 320 1.00 -0.36 -12.84
C LEU A 320 1.43 -1.81 -12.68
N VAL A 321 2.23 -2.09 -11.66
CA VAL A 321 2.67 -3.45 -11.31
C VAL A 321 2.29 -3.74 -9.87
N ILE A 322 1.46 -4.75 -9.64
CA ILE A 322 1.01 -5.13 -8.30
C ILE A 322 1.39 -6.58 -8.00
N GLY A 323 2.25 -6.79 -7.00
CA GLY A 323 2.67 -8.12 -6.59
C GLY A 323 2.14 -8.56 -5.23
N PRO A 324 2.42 -9.81 -4.83
CA PRO A 324 2.04 -10.34 -3.52
C PRO A 324 3.02 -9.88 -2.44
N TRP A 325 3.15 -8.56 -2.30
CA TRP A 325 4.16 -7.93 -1.45
C TRP A 325 3.52 -7.18 -0.30
N ASP A 326 4.30 -7.02 0.75
CA ASP A 326 4.04 -6.12 1.84
C ASP A 326 4.93 -4.86 1.73
N HIS A 327 4.79 -3.93 2.68
CA HIS A 327 5.51 -2.65 2.62
C HIS A 327 7.03 -2.74 2.88
N VAL A 328 7.53 -3.79 3.52
CA VAL A 328 8.94 -3.83 3.98
C VAL A 328 9.79 -4.73 3.11
N ALA A 329 9.33 -5.95 2.85
CA ALA A 329 10.10 -7.01 2.21
C ALA A 329 10.08 -6.96 0.68
N TRP A 330 9.04 -6.34 0.08
CA TRP A 330 8.97 -6.06 -1.37
C TRP A 330 9.07 -7.30 -2.26
N GLY A 331 8.89 -8.50 -1.70
CA GLY A 331 9.08 -9.77 -2.43
C GLY A 331 10.42 -9.88 -3.11
N ARG A 332 11.50 -9.28 -2.57
CA ARG A 332 12.84 -9.40 -3.12
C ARG A 332 13.49 -10.70 -2.64
N ALA A 333 14.42 -11.25 -3.42
CA ALA A 333 15.12 -12.46 -3.02
C ALA A 333 15.91 -12.21 -1.72
N GLY A 334 15.70 -13.06 -0.71
CA GLY A 334 16.32 -12.90 0.61
C GLY A 334 15.51 -12.04 1.60
N SER A 335 14.41 -11.43 1.15
CA SER A 335 13.48 -10.73 2.04
C SER A 335 12.67 -11.68 2.93
N GLU A 336 12.16 -11.16 4.04
CA GLU A 336 11.41 -11.91 5.05
C GLU A 336 10.00 -11.31 5.22
N PRO A 337 9.08 -11.50 4.25
CA PRO A 337 7.69 -11.04 4.36
C PRO A 337 6.90 -11.92 5.34
N ALA A 338 5.60 -11.62 5.49
CA ALA A 338 4.66 -12.50 6.19
C ALA A 338 4.76 -13.97 5.69
N PRO A 339 4.64 -14.99 6.56
CA PRO A 339 4.88 -16.39 6.19
C PRO A 339 4.12 -16.86 4.95
N LEU A 340 2.82 -16.53 4.85
CA LEU A 340 1.99 -16.92 3.71
C LEU A 340 2.39 -16.22 2.39
N LEU A 341 3.04 -15.05 2.44
CA LEU A 341 3.64 -14.42 1.26
C LEU A 341 4.96 -15.08 0.88
N LYS A 342 5.77 -15.47 1.88
CA LYS A 342 7.03 -16.19 1.67
C LYS A 342 6.79 -17.55 0.99
N ASP A 343 5.73 -18.24 1.38
CA ASP A 343 5.36 -19.56 0.85
C ASP A 343 4.95 -19.55 -0.63
N ILE A 344 4.64 -18.38 -1.21
CA ILE A 344 4.40 -18.22 -2.65
C ILE A 344 5.67 -18.58 -3.45
N GLY A 345 6.85 -18.32 -2.87
CA GLY A 345 8.14 -18.62 -3.48
C GLY A 345 8.51 -17.68 -4.65
N PRO A 346 9.55 -18.05 -5.43
CA PRO A 346 10.20 -17.14 -6.38
C PRO A 346 9.33 -16.57 -7.50
N VAL A 347 8.18 -17.20 -7.79
CA VAL A 347 7.24 -16.69 -8.80
C VAL A 347 6.62 -15.35 -8.41
N GLY A 348 6.54 -15.08 -7.10
CA GLY A 348 6.07 -13.81 -6.54
C GLY A 348 7.16 -12.74 -6.44
N ASN A 349 8.40 -13.01 -6.89
CA ASN A 349 9.50 -12.07 -6.71
C ASN A 349 9.27 -10.75 -7.47
N SER A 350 9.65 -9.64 -6.86
CA SER A 350 9.51 -8.32 -7.47
C SER A 350 10.52 -8.07 -8.60
N PRO A 351 10.06 -7.70 -9.82
CA PRO A 351 10.92 -7.39 -10.96
C PRO A 351 11.37 -5.91 -11.00
N ILE A 352 11.32 -5.22 -9.85
CA ILE A 352 11.36 -3.77 -9.81
C ILE A 352 12.61 -3.14 -10.43
N ASN A 353 13.81 -3.66 -10.15
CA ASN A 353 15.05 -3.05 -10.62
C ASN A 353 15.19 -3.18 -12.14
N GLU A 354 14.94 -4.38 -12.66
CA GLU A 354 14.98 -4.69 -14.08
C GLU A 354 13.93 -3.88 -14.86
N LEU A 355 12.72 -3.77 -14.32
CA LEU A 355 11.63 -3.06 -15.00
C LEU A 355 11.80 -1.55 -14.94
N MET A 356 12.28 -1.00 -13.82
CA MET A 356 12.68 0.40 -13.74
C MET A 356 13.80 0.71 -14.74
N LEU A 357 14.83 -0.13 -14.83
CA LEU A 357 15.92 0.07 -15.78
C LEU A 357 15.40 0.06 -17.23
N ALA A 358 14.57 -0.91 -17.59
CA ALA A 358 13.94 -0.97 -18.92
C ALA A 358 13.09 0.28 -19.19
N TRP A 359 12.30 0.73 -18.22
CA TRP A 359 11.47 1.93 -18.29
C TRP A 359 12.30 3.20 -18.53
N PHE A 360 13.37 3.37 -17.75
CA PHE A 360 14.28 4.50 -17.89
C PHE A 360 15.05 4.46 -19.22
N ASP A 361 15.51 3.31 -19.66
CA ASP A 361 16.18 3.16 -20.95
C ASP A 361 15.26 3.60 -22.11
N HIS A 362 13.97 3.29 -22.02
CA HIS A 362 12.99 3.75 -22.99
C HIS A 362 12.79 5.27 -22.98
N PHE A 363 12.40 5.85 -21.85
CA PHE A 363 12.02 7.27 -21.81
C PHE A 363 13.20 8.24 -21.80
N LEU A 364 14.32 7.85 -21.20
CA LEU A 364 15.50 8.73 -21.07
C LEU A 364 16.47 8.56 -22.24
N LYS A 365 16.69 7.32 -22.70
CA LYS A 365 17.67 7.00 -23.76
C LYS A 365 17.05 6.69 -25.12
N GLY A 366 15.72 6.53 -25.21
CA GLY A 366 15.03 6.25 -26.47
C GLY A 366 15.18 4.80 -26.94
N VAL A 367 15.50 3.87 -26.04
CA VAL A 367 15.64 2.45 -26.39
C VAL A 367 14.25 1.84 -26.66
N ASP A 368 14.08 1.24 -27.83
CA ASP A 368 12.87 0.47 -28.13
C ASP A 368 13.02 -0.96 -27.58
N ASN A 369 12.57 -1.15 -26.35
CA ASN A 369 12.60 -2.42 -25.63
C ASN A 369 11.19 -2.95 -25.30
N GLY A 370 10.14 -2.34 -25.87
CA GLY A 370 8.75 -2.74 -25.65
C GLY A 370 8.20 -2.51 -24.23
N VAL A 371 8.92 -1.83 -23.33
CA VAL A 371 8.46 -1.58 -21.95
C VAL A 371 7.21 -0.67 -21.92
N ALA A 372 7.10 0.22 -22.91
CA ALA A 372 5.92 1.01 -23.23
C ALA A 372 5.04 0.23 -24.22
N GLY A 373 4.23 -0.71 -23.71
CA GLY A 373 3.37 -1.62 -24.49
C GLY A 373 1.86 -1.43 -24.25
N LYS A 374 1.03 -2.34 -24.78
CA LYS A 374 -0.46 -2.26 -24.69
C LYS A 374 -1.04 -2.63 -23.31
N SER A 375 -0.45 -3.61 -22.62
CA SER A 375 -0.87 -3.96 -21.26
C SER A 375 -0.31 -2.92 -20.30
N ARG A 376 -1.20 -2.30 -19.53
CA ARG A 376 -0.86 -1.22 -18.60
C ARG A 376 -0.79 -1.69 -17.16
N VAL A 377 -1.39 -2.82 -16.86
CA VAL A 377 -1.46 -3.37 -15.52
C VAL A 377 -0.90 -4.78 -15.55
N ASP A 378 0.17 -5.02 -14.82
CA ASP A 378 0.67 -6.34 -14.48
C ASP A 378 0.29 -6.60 -13.02
N TYR A 379 -0.40 -7.69 -12.73
CA TYR A 379 -0.90 -7.95 -11.39
C TYR A 379 -0.79 -9.44 -11.05
N PHE A 380 -0.47 -9.73 -9.80
CA PHE A 380 -0.34 -11.10 -9.32
C PHE A 380 -1.64 -11.59 -8.70
N THR A 381 -2.25 -12.64 -9.25
CA THR A 381 -3.43 -13.27 -8.65
C THR A 381 -3.00 -14.27 -7.59
N MET A 382 -3.20 -13.93 -6.32
CA MET A 382 -2.96 -14.82 -5.18
C MET A 382 -3.96 -15.99 -5.19
N GLY A 383 -3.69 -17.05 -4.44
CA GLY A 383 -4.47 -18.30 -4.48
C GLY A 383 -4.10 -19.16 -5.69
N ALA A 384 -4.12 -18.58 -6.91
CA ALA A 384 -3.57 -19.21 -8.11
C ALA A 384 -2.04 -19.08 -8.22
N ASN A 385 -1.47 -18.06 -7.57
CA ASN A 385 -0.06 -17.70 -7.62
C ASN A 385 0.48 -17.49 -9.04
N THR A 386 -0.23 -16.67 -9.83
CA THR A 386 0.12 -16.39 -11.22
C THR A 386 0.09 -14.90 -11.55
N TRP A 387 1.03 -14.45 -12.38
CA TRP A 387 0.99 -13.11 -12.98
C TRP A 387 -0.02 -13.06 -14.13
N LYS A 388 -0.80 -11.99 -14.18
CA LYS A 388 -1.75 -11.67 -15.23
C LYS A 388 -1.54 -10.23 -15.71
N THR A 389 -2.11 -9.90 -16.85
CA THR A 389 -2.03 -8.55 -17.41
C THR A 389 -3.42 -8.02 -17.78
N ALA A 390 -3.59 -6.70 -17.72
CA ALA A 390 -4.80 -6.00 -18.14
C ALA A 390 -4.48 -4.66 -18.81
N THR A 391 -5.45 -4.13 -19.55
CA THR A 391 -5.32 -2.85 -20.25
C THR A 391 -5.65 -1.65 -19.38
N ASN A 392 -6.36 -1.84 -18.26
CA ASN A 392 -6.74 -0.77 -17.36
C ASN A 392 -7.00 -1.28 -15.93
N TRP A 393 -7.10 -0.33 -14.99
CA TRP A 393 -7.54 -0.55 -13.63
C TRP A 393 -8.70 0.41 -13.28
N PRO A 394 -9.81 -0.05 -12.65
CA PRO A 394 -10.16 -1.45 -12.42
C PRO A 394 -10.23 -2.27 -13.71
N LEU A 395 -10.21 -3.60 -13.61
CA LEU A 395 -10.19 -4.43 -14.80
C LEU A 395 -11.47 -4.23 -15.63
N PRO A 396 -11.38 -4.04 -16.96
CA PRO A 396 -12.56 -3.78 -17.79
C PRO A 396 -13.63 -4.88 -17.74
N GLN A 397 -13.24 -6.13 -17.51
CA GLN A 397 -14.14 -7.28 -17.42
C GLN A 397 -14.74 -7.53 -16.02
N THR A 398 -14.52 -6.62 -15.07
CA THR A 398 -15.05 -6.73 -13.70
C THR A 398 -16.57 -6.76 -13.68
N GLN A 399 -17.12 -7.78 -13.02
CA GLN A 399 -18.52 -7.91 -12.66
C GLN A 399 -18.69 -7.55 -11.17
N TRP A 400 -19.41 -6.47 -10.91
CA TRP A 400 -19.69 -6.02 -9.55
C TRP A 400 -20.88 -6.81 -8.98
N ILE A 401 -20.59 -7.82 -8.17
CA ILE A 401 -21.60 -8.73 -7.61
C ILE A 401 -21.88 -8.33 -6.16
N ASN A 402 -23.15 -8.09 -5.85
CA ASN A 402 -23.58 -7.74 -4.49
C ASN A 402 -24.07 -8.98 -3.73
N TYR A 403 -23.60 -9.15 -2.50
CA TYR A 403 -24.07 -10.15 -1.55
C TYR A 403 -24.56 -9.48 -0.26
N TYR A 404 -25.76 -9.82 0.19
CA TYR A 404 -26.40 -9.25 1.37
C TYR A 404 -26.08 -10.05 2.62
N LEU A 405 -25.87 -9.36 3.73
CA LEU A 405 -25.69 -9.95 5.06
C LEU A 405 -27.03 -10.54 5.53
N SER A 406 -27.00 -11.70 6.19
CA SER A 406 -28.19 -12.36 6.74
C SER A 406 -27.83 -13.37 7.83
N GLY A 407 -28.78 -13.70 8.70
CA GLY A 407 -28.56 -14.63 9.81
C GLY A 407 -27.71 -14.02 10.93
N ALA A 408 -27.52 -14.78 12.01
CA ALA A 408 -26.80 -14.30 13.19
C ALA A 408 -25.28 -14.40 13.00
N GLY A 409 -24.62 -13.24 12.82
CA GLY A 409 -23.18 -13.15 12.61
C GLY A 409 -22.33 -13.32 13.88
N GLY A 410 -22.95 -13.30 15.07
CA GLY A 410 -22.26 -13.40 16.34
C GLY A 410 -21.57 -14.74 16.61
N ILE A 411 -20.61 -14.74 17.53
CA ILE A 411 -19.78 -15.90 17.88
C ILE A 411 -20.54 -17.13 18.38
N ALA A 412 -21.71 -16.94 18.99
CA ALA A 412 -22.48 -18.04 19.60
C ALA A 412 -22.78 -19.16 18.59
N ASP A 413 -23.19 -18.77 17.38
CA ASP A 413 -23.63 -19.70 16.33
C ASP A 413 -22.82 -19.57 15.04
N ARG A 414 -22.16 -18.41 14.79
CA ARG A 414 -21.49 -18.06 13.53
C ARG A 414 -22.32 -18.41 12.28
N ALA A 415 -23.62 -18.18 12.38
CA ALA A 415 -24.61 -18.56 11.37
C ALA A 415 -24.85 -17.47 10.31
N GLY A 416 -24.07 -16.38 10.36
CA GLY A 416 -24.12 -15.28 9.41
C GLY A 416 -23.77 -15.74 7.99
N LYS A 417 -24.55 -15.27 7.02
CA LYS A 417 -24.50 -15.65 5.61
C LYS A 417 -24.35 -14.44 4.70
N LEU A 418 -23.73 -14.68 3.54
CA LEU A 418 -23.73 -13.77 2.40
C LEU A 418 -24.66 -14.35 1.32
N LEU A 419 -25.75 -13.65 0.99
CA LEU A 419 -26.79 -14.12 0.06
C LEU A 419 -26.81 -13.27 -1.22
N PRO A 420 -27.00 -13.87 -2.41
CA PRO A 420 -27.09 -13.11 -3.67
C PRO A 420 -28.44 -12.39 -3.85
N VAL A 421 -29.35 -12.52 -2.89
CA VAL A 421 -30.70 -11.94 -2.90
C VAL A 421 -30.97 -11.26 -1.56
N LEU A 422 -31.89 -10.30 -1.55
CA LEU A 422 -32.30 -9.63 -0.33
C LEU A 422 -32.82 -10.65 0.69
N PRO A 423 -32.42 -10.54 1.96
CA PRO A 423 -32.89 -11.44 2.99
C PRO A 423 -34.35 -11.16 3.35
N ALA A 424 -35.01 -12.18 3.89
CA ALA A 424 -36.31 -12.01 4.54
C ALA A 424 -36.16 -11.17 5.84
N PRO A 425 -37.26 -10.61 6.37
CA PRO A 425 -37.24 -9.93 7.67
C PRO A 425 -36.62 -10.82 8.75
N GLN A 426 -35.66 -10.27 9.48
CA GLN A 426 -34.86 -10.98 10.47
C GLN A 426 -34.39 -9.98 11.55
N PRO A 427 -34.09 -10.45 12.78
CA PRO A 427 -33.52 -9.58 13.80
C PRO A 427 -32.14 -9.07 13.38
N PRO A 428 -31.71 -7.88 13.86
CA PRO A 428 -30.36 -7.39 13.66
C PRO A 428 -29.36 -8.12 14.56
N ASP A 429 -28.07 -8.05 14.19
CA ASP A 429 -26.98 -8.45 15.08
C ASP A 429 -26.62 -7.29 16.04
N THR A 430 -26.14 -7.62 17.23
CA THR A 430 -25.72 -6.62 18.23
C THR A 430 -24.47 -7.09 18.96
N TYR A 431 -23.55 -6.17 19.20
CA TYR A 431 -22.35 -6.41 20.00
C TYR A 431 -21.97 -5.19 20.84
N THR A 432 -21.09 -5.39 21.82
CA THR A 432 -20.56 -4.32 22.67
C THR A 432 -19.12 -4.03 22.26
N TYR A 433 -18.83 -2.78 21.92
CA TYR A 433 -17.50 -2.27 21.66
C TYR A 433 -16.97 -1.53 22.90
N ASP A 434 -15.83 -2.00 23.41
CA ASP A 434 -15.09 -1.35 24.49
C ASP A 434 -13.74 -0.81 23.95
N PRO A 435 -13.52 0.52 23.92
CA PRO A 435 -12.27 1.11 23.46
C PRO A 435 -11.03 0.73 24.27
N LEU A 436 -11.19 0.11 25.46
CA LEU A 436 -10.11 -0.42 26.29
C LEU A 436 -9.81 -1.90 26.02
N ASN A 437 -10.66 -2.58 25.25
CA ASN A 437 -10.46 -3.93 24.78
C ASN A 437 -10.82 -4.02 23.28
N PRO A 438 -10.08 -3.34 22.39
CA PRO A 438 -10.36 -3.36 20.95
C PRO A 438 -10.07 -4.73 20.32
N ALA A 439 -10.77 -5.03 19.23
CA ALA A 439 -10.45 -6.17 18.37
C ALA A 439 -9.06 -5.99 17.74
N PRO A 440 -8.21 -7.03 17.75
CA PRO A 440 -6.83 -6.90 17.31
C PRO A 440 -6.68 -6.93 15.79
N SER A 441 -5.69 -6.20 15.29
CA SER A 441 -5.19 -6.31 13.92
C SER A 441 -4.33 -7.54 13.78
N LEU A 442 -4.66 -8.35 12.79
CA LEU A 442 -3.92 -9.54 12.46
C LEU A 442 -3.81 -9.64 10.94
N GLY A 443 -2.74 -9.08 10.38
CA GLY A 443 -2.55 -8.97 8.95
C GLY A 443 -3.05 -7.65 8.36
N GLY A 444 -3.36 -7.67 7.07
CA GLY A 444 -3.85 -6.53 6.32
C GLY A 444 -2.72 -5.56 5.99
N HIS A 445 -3.06 -4.27 5.90
CA HIS A 445 -2.14 -3.18 5.59
C HIS A 445 -1.67 -2.40 6.84
N SER A 446 -1.49 -3.11 7.97
CA SER A 446 -1.17 -2.57 9.30
C SER A 446 0.27 -2.05 9.50
N CYS A 447 1.19 -2.26 8.53
CA CYS A 447 2.59 -1.79 8.47
C CYS A 447 3.03 -0.72 9.49
N CYS A 448 4.25 -0.67 10.04
CA CYS A 448 5.36 -1.62 9.91
C CYS A 448 6.18 -1.76 11.21
N GLY A 449 5.89 -0.97 12.25
CA GLY A 449 6.67 -0.97 13.50
C GLY A 449 5.97 -1.67 14.67
N ALA A 450 4.64 -1.86 14.60
CA ALA A 450 3.91 -2.54 15.65
C ALA A 450 4.03 -4.06 15.53
N LYS A 451 4.89 -4.69 16.34
CA LYS A 451 4.96 -6.17 16.45
C LYS A 451 3.60 -6.83 16.75
N SER A 452 2.67 -6.07 17.32
CA SER A 452 1.30 -6.50 17.65
C SER A 452 0.26 -6.26 16.53
N GLY A 453 0.64 -5.67 15.41
CA GLY A 453 -0.21 -5.46 14.22
C GLY A 453 0.56 -5.83 12.96
N PRO A 454 0.82 -7.13 12.71
CA PRO A 454 1.59 -7.55 11.56
C PRO A 454 0.85 -7.23 10.26
N GLN A 455 1.58 -6.88 9.19
CA GLN A 455 1.04 -6.73 7.85
C GLN A 455 1.06 -8.07 7.10
N GLY A 456 0.15 -8.27 6.14
CA GLY A 456 0.13 -9.48 5.30
C GLY A 456 -1.10 -10.38 5.51
N PRO A 457 -1.11 -11.57 4.89
CA PRO A 457 -2.11 -12.59 5.13
C PRO A 457 -1.80 -13.38 6.41
N TYR A 458 -2.79 -13.50 7.28
CA TYR A 458 -2.76 -14.25 8.53
C TYR A 458 -4.08 -14.98 8.75
N ASP A 459 -4.00 -16.05 9.55
CA ASP A 459 -5.19 -16.77 10.01
C ASP A 459 -6.02 -15.89 10.96
N GLN A 460 -7.29 -15.68 10.62
CA GLN A 460 -8.23 -14.83 11.35
C GLN A 460 -9.00 -15.57 12.44
N MET A 461 -8.92 -16.91 12.50
CA MET A 461 -9.62 -17.68 13.54
C MET A 461 -9.42 -17.15 14.97
N PRO A 462 -8.23 -16.63 15.39
CA PRO A 462 -8.06 -16.02 16.71
C PRO A 462 -8.90 -14.75 16.93
N VAL A 463 -9.01 -13.89 15.91
CA VAL A 463 -9.78 -12.64 15.97
C VAL A 463 -11.28 -12.93 16.04
N GLU A 464 -11.73 -13.91 15.26
CA GLU A 464 -13.13 -14.35 15.22
C GLU A 464 -13.62 -14.96 16.56
N GLN A 465 -12.72 -15.25 17.51
CA GLN A 465 -13.10 -15.72 18.86
C GLN A 465 -13.66 -14.61 19.76
N ARG A 466 -13.80 -13.38 19.25
CA ARG A 466 -14.35 -12.28 20.02
C ARG A 466 -15.85 -12.09 19.79
N SER A 467 -16.54 -11.64 20.83
CA SER A 467 -17.98 -11.34 20.76
C SER A 467 -18.32 -10.06 19.99
N ASP A 468 -17.32 -9.21 19.74
CA ASP A 468 -17.43 -7.94 19.00
C ASP A 468 -16.90 -8.05 17.56
N VAL A 469 -16.74 -9.28 17.05
CA VAL A 469 -16.39 -9.56 15.65
C VAL A 469 -17.50 -10.44 15.06
N LEU A 470 -18.31 -9.86 14.19
CA LEU A 470 -19.38 -10.57 13.48
C LEU A 470 -18.84 -11.18 12.20
N VAL A 471 -19.27 -12.40 11.85
CA VAL A 471 -18.85 -13.10 10.63
C VAL A 471 -20.04 -13.43 9.73
N TYR A 472 -19.93 -13.12 8.44
CA TYR A 472 -20.91 -13.49 7.41
C TYR A 472 -20.23 -14.24 6.29
N THR A 473 -20.65 -15.49 6.04
CA THR A 473 -19.95 -16.38 5.09
C THR A 473 -20.85 -16.78 3.93
N GLY A 474 -20.34 -16.71 2.71
CA GLY A 474 -21.02 -17.17 1.50
C GLY A 474 -21.03 -18.70 1.36
N ASP A 475 -21.81 -19.15 0.39
CA ASP A 475 -21.75 -20.52 -0.11
C ASP A 475 -20.38 -20.80 -0.75
N PRO A 476 -19.92 -22.07 -0.75
CA PRO A 476 -18.65 -22.41 -1.37
C PRO A 476 -18.73 -22.19 -2.88
N VAL A 477 -17.66 -21.66 -3.46
CA VAL A 477 -17.60 -21.49 -4.92
C VAL A 477 -17.54 -22.85 -5.60
N ALA A 478 -18.25 -23.00 -6.72
CA ALA A 478 -18.34 -24.27 -7.45
C ALA A 478 -17.20 -24.46 -8.48
N HIS A 479 -16.56 -23.38 -8.87
CA HIS A 479 -15.47 -23.31 -9.85
C HIS A 479 -14.48 -22.23 -9.43
N ASP A 480 -13.29 -22.26 -10.02
CA ASP A 480 -12.30 -21.20 -9.85
C ASP A 480 -12.94 -19.83 -10.11
N THR A 481 -12.91 -18.96 -9.10
CA THR A 481 -13.54 -17.64 -9.14
C THR A 481 -12.51 -16.60 -8.72
N GLU A 482 -12.17 -15.69 -9.63
CA GLU A 482 -11.24 -14.60 -9.32
C GLU A 482 -11.99 -13.37 -8.82
N ILE A 483 -11.51 -12.81 -7.73
CA ILE A 483 -11.89 -11.50 -7.21
C ILE A 483 -10.67 -10.58 -7.35
N THR A 484 -10.76 -9.58 -8.22
CA THR A 484 -9.69 -8.61 -8.45
C THR A 484 -10.20 -7.19 -8.56
N GLY A 485 -9.84 -6.34 -7.60
CA GLY A 485 -10.30 -4.97 -7.49
C GLY A 485 -10.53 -4.53 -6.05
N PRO A 486 -11.01 -3.29 -5.83
CA PRO A 486 -11.54 -2.87 -4.52
C PRO A 486 -12.88 -3.55 -4.23
N ALA A 487 -13.21 -3.74 -2.96
CA ALA A 487 -14.54 -4.15 -2.52
C ALA A 487 -15.17 -3.07 -1.63
N THR A 488 -16.50 -3.03 -1.58
CA THR A 488 -17.20 -2.07 -0.71
C THR A 488 -18.22 -2.79 0.14
N VAL A 489 -18.22 -2.53 1.45
CA VAL A 489 -19.33 -2.89 2.32
C VAL A 489 -20.24 -1.67 2.48
N THR A 490 -21.50 -1.83 2.11
CA THR A 490 -22.58 -0.91 2.47
C THR A 490 -23.20 -1.45 3.76
N LEU A 491 -23.01 -0.75 4.88
CA LEU A 491 -23.41 -1.19 6.21
C LEU A 491 -24.49 -0.26 6.75
N TRP A 492 -25.65 -0.80 7.09
CA TRP A 492 -26.65 -0.12 7.89
C TRP A 492 -26.42 -0.44 9.36
N ALA A 493 -26.12 0.58 10.16
CA ALA A 493 -25.82 0.37 11.57
C ALA A 493 -26.31 1.51 12.47
N GLN A 494 -26.44 1.18 13.75
CA GLN A 494 -26.76 2.09 14.85
C GLN A 494 -25.70 1.95 15.94
N SER A 495 -25.47 3.04 16.67
CA SER A 495 -24.67 3.02 17.89
C SER A 495 -25.45 3.61 19.05
N SER A 496 -25.17 3.15 20.27
CA SER A 496 -25.58 3.85 21.50
C SER A 496 -24.75 5.11 21.80
N ALA A 497 -23.63 5.31 21.10
CA ALA A 497 -22.74 6.45 21.25
C ALA A 497 -22.99 7.54 20.19
N VAL A 498 -22.37 8.71 20.41
CA VAL A 498 -22.43 9.87 19.49
C VAL A 498 -21.40 9.80 18.36
N ASP A 499 -20.43 8.89 18.48
CA ASP A 499 -19.48 8.51 17.45
C ASP A 499 -18.97 7.09 17.76
N THR A 500 -18.44 6.39 16.75
CA THR A 500 -17.83 5.05 16.85
C THR A 500 -17.13 4.77 15.51
N ASP A 501 -16.42 3.66 15.39
CA ASP A 501 -15.97 3.15 14.09
C ASP A 501 -16.76 1.92 13.66
N PHE A 502 -16.73 1.65 12.36
CA PHE A 502 -17.08 0.36 11.78
C PHE A 502 -15.95 -0.12 10.87
N THR A 503 -15.50 -1.34 11.07
CA THR A 503 -14.48 -2.02 10.26
C THR A 503 -15.11 -3.13 9.44
N ALA A 504 -14.54 -3.38 8.26
CA ALA A 504 -14.88 -4.52 7.44
C ALA A 504 -13.62 -5.21 6.93
N LYS A 505 -13.57 -6.54 7.00
CA LYS A 505 -12.45 -7.35 6.50
C LYS A 505 -12.95 -8.41 5.54
N LEU A 506 -12.33 -8.49 4.37
CA LEU A 506 -12.58 -9.54 3.39
C LEU A 506 -11.66 -10.73 3.69
N VAL A 507 -12.25 -11.91 3.79
CA VAL A 507 -11.58 -13.14 4.22
C VAL A 507 -11.90 -14.27 3.24
N VAL A 508 -10.90 -15.09 2.91
CA VAL A 508 -11.11 -16.39 2.25
C VAL A 508 -11.12 -17.49 3.29
N VAL A 509 -12.15 -18.34 3.27
CA VAL A 509 -12.26 -19.50 4.14
C VAL A 509 -12.07 -20.77 3.32
N LYS A 510 -11.07 -21.56 3.68
CA LYS A 510 -10.72 -22.82 3.04
C LYS A 510 -11.64 -23.96 3.51
N PRO A 511 -11.74 -25.08 2.76
CA PRO A 511 -12.55 -26.23 3.14
C PRO A 511 -12.20 -26.84 4.50
N ASP A 512 -10.95 -26.69 4.95
CA ASP A 512 -10.48 -27.16 6.26
C ASP A 512 -10.80 -26.20 7.42
N GLY A 513 -11.41 -25.05 7.13
CA GLY A 513 -11.78 -24.02 8.10
C GLY A 513 -10.76 -22.90 8.26
N THR A 514 -9.57 -22.99 7.64
CA THR A 514 -8.57 -21.92 7.68
C THR A 514 -9.16 -20.63 7.10
N ALA A 515 -9.07 -19.52 7.83
CA ALA A 515 -9.65 -18.24 7.45
C ALA A 515 -8.53 -17.20 7.24
N ILE A 516 -8.28 -16.77 6.00
CA ILE A 516 -7.15 -15.89 5.69
C ILE A 516 -7.69 -14.53 5.26
N ASN A 517 -7.23 -13.45 5.90
CA ASN A 517 -7.59 -12.10 5.47
C ASN A 517 -6.97 -11.78 4.10
N LEU A 518 -7.72 -11.05 3.29
CA LEU A 518 -7.24 -10.49 2.02
C LEU A 518 -6.94 -9.01 2.17
N ASN A 519 -7.94 -8.23 2.60
CA ASN A 519 -7.77 -6.82 2.90
C ASN A 519 -8.91 -6.30 3.81
N ASN A 520 -8.76 -5.10 4.33
CA ASN A 520 -9.69 -4.48 5.28
C ASN A 520 -9.95 -3.00 4.94
N GLY A 521 -10.89 -2.41 5.67
CA GLY A 521 -11.20 -0.99 5.63
C GLY A 521 -11.91 -0.55 6.91
N ILE A 522 -11.92 0.75 7.15
CA ILE A 522 -12.55 1.38 8.31
C ILE A 522 -13.30 2.65 7.89
N ILE A 523 -14.34 3.00 8.65
CA ILE A 523 -14.96 4.32 8.61
C ILE A 523 -15.29 4.76 10.04
N ARG A 524 -14.94 6.00 10.39
CA ARG A 524 -15.43 6.66 11.60
C ARG A 524 -16.82 7.23 11.33
N ALA A 525 -17.77 6.95 12.21
CA ALA A 525 -19.18 7.22 11.97
C ALA A 525 -19.49 8.71 11.72
N SER A 526 -18.78 9.61 12.40
CA SER A 526 -18.88 11.06 12.16
C SER A 526 -18.36 11.50 10.78
N PHE A 527 -17.50 10.71 10.15
CA PHE A 527 -16.88 10.97 8.85
C PHE A 527 -17.62 10.34 7.66
N ARG A 528 -18.76 9.65 7.91
CA ARG A 528 -19.53 8.90 6.90
C ARG A 528 -19.90 9.70 5.63
N ASP A 529 -20.12 11.01 5.78
CA ASP A 529 -20.56 11.90 4.70
C ASP A 529 -19.42 12.80 4.18
N SER A 530 -18.38 13.07 4.98
CA SER A 530 -17.30 13.99 4.63
C SER A 530 -16.05 13.79 5.49
N LEU A 531 -14.89 13.73 4.82
CA LEU A 531 -13.59 13.73 5.50
C LEU A 531 -13.15 15.11 6.02
N SER A 532 -13.78 16.19 5.54
CA SER A 532 -13.43 17.57 5.88
C SER A 532 -14.41 18.20 6.88
N ALA A 533 -15.67 17.74 6.91
CA ALA A 533 -16.72 18.29 7.74
C ALA A 533 -17.50 17.17 8.45
N PRO A 534 -16.90 16.50 9.45
CA PRO A 534 -17.55 15.40 10.15
C PRO A 534 -18.79 15.88 10.93
N THR A 535 -19.81 15.03 11.01
CA THR A 535 -21.06 15.30 11.74
C THR A 535 -21.34 14.14 12.70
N PRO A 536 -21.48 14.39 14.02
CA PRO A 536 -21.80 13.34 14.99
C PRO A 536 -23.06 12.55 14.62
N ILE A 537 -23.12 11.29 15.02
CA ILE A 537 -24.33 10.47 14.87
C ILE A 537 -25.27 10.66 16.07
N VAL A 538 -26.55 10.40 15.85
CA VAL A 538 -27.55 10.39 16.92
C VAL A 538 -27.66 8.97 17.47
N PRO A 539 -27.49 8.76 18.79
CA PRO A 539 -27.64 7.44 19.40
C PRO A 539 -28.96 6.75 19.05
N GLY A 540 -28.89 5.48 18.64
CA GLY A 540 -30.04 4.66 18.25
C GLY A 540 -30.64 4.96 16.87
N GLN A 541 -30.15 5.98 16.15
CA GLN A 541 -30.60 6.26 14.79
C GLN A 541 -29.81 5.42 13.77
N PRO A 542 -30.47 4.79 12.78
CA PRO A 542 -29.79 4.07 11.71
C PRO A 542 -29.16 5.02 10.70
N TYR A 543 -27.93 4.70 10.29
CA TYR A 543 -27.21 5.36 9.21
C TYR A 543 -26.66 4.30 8.25
N GLU A 544 -26.50 4.68 6.98
CA GLU A 544 -25.74 3.92 5.99
C GLU A 544 -24.28 4.37 6.03
N TYR A 545 -23.37 3.40 6.06
CA TYR A 545 -21.92 3.61 6.02
C TYR A 545 -21.34 2.87 4.81
N ARG A 546 -20.44 3.51 4.08
CA ARG A 546 -19.71 2.88 2.97
C ARG A 546 -18.26 2.64 3.36
N ILE A 547 -17.93 1.40 3.70
CA ILE A 547 -16.59 0.99 4.10
C ILE A 547 -15.87 0.47 2.85
N GLN A 548 -14.82 1.16 2.44
CA GLN A 548 -13.98 0.73 1.33
C GLN A 548 -12.96 -0.29 1.81
N ILE A 549 -13.10 -1.54 1.37
CA ILE A 549 -12.07 -2.56 1.55
C ILE A 549 -11.04 -2.36 0.45
N TRP A 550 -9.77 -2.21 0.84
CA TRP A 550 -8.70 -1.93 -0.10
C TRP A 550 -8.56 -3.02 -1.17
N PRO A 551 -7.99 -2.69 -2.34
CA PRO A 551 -7.87 -3.64 -3.44
C PRO A 551 -7.18 -4.96 -3.09
N THR A 552 -7.57 -6.03 -3.79
CA THR A 552 -6.87 -7.33 -3.76
C THR A 552 -6.98 -8.03 -5.12
N SER A 553 -6.23 -9.12 -5.30
CA SER A 553 -6.42 -10.09 -6.38
C SER A 553 -6.25 -11.50 -5.82
N TYR A 554 -7.34 -12.27 -5.79
CA TYR A 554 -7.34 -13.63 -5.25
C TYR A 554 -8.24 -14.55 -6.08
N GLN A 555 -7.75 -15.75 -6.43
CA GLN A 555 -8.55 -16.82 -7.00
C GLN A 555 -9.02 -17.78 -5.91
N LEU A 556 -10.33 -17.84 -5.70
CA LEU A 556 -11.01 -18.83 -4.88
C LEU A 556 -11.06 -20.15 -5.64
N SER A 557 -10.61 -21.25 -5.02
CA SER A 557 -10.73 -22.59 -5.59
C SER A 557 -12.06 -23.24 -5.22
N PRO A 558 -12.55 -24.27 -5.96
CA PRO A 558 -13.77 -24.97 -5.60
C PRO A 558 -13.78 -25.42 -4.13
N GLY A 559 -14.84 -25.05 -3.41
CA GLY A 559 -14.97 -25.31 -1.97
C GLY A 559 -14.54 -24.14 -1.07
N ASP A 560 -13.72 -23.20 -1.56
CA ASP A 560 -13.41 -21.96 -0.84
C ASP A 560 -14.68 -21.10 -0.70
N ARG A 561 -14.72 -20.29 0.35
CA ARG A 561 -15.81 -19.37 0.64
C ARG A 561 -15.28 -17.95 0.82
N VAL A 562 -16.11 -16.99 0.46
CA VAL A 562 -15.90 -15.59 0.86
C VAL A 562 -16.54 -15.38 2.23
N ARG A 563 -15.83 -14.68 3.11
CA ARG A 563 -16.33 -14.20 4.40
C ARG A 563 -16.08 -12.71 4.54
N VAL A 564 -17.00 -12.03 5.21
CA VAL A 564 -16.83 -10.66 5.69
C VAL A 564 -16.87 -10.66 7.21
N GLU A 565 -15.88 -10.02 7.83
CA GLU A 565 -15.91 -9.69 9.26
C GLU A 565 -16.37 -8.24 9.44
N ILE A 566 -17.22 -7.98 10.43
CA ILE A 566 -17.64 -6.63 10.83
C ILE A 566 -17.32 -6.43 12.32
N SER A 567 -16.69 -5.31 12.65
CA SER A 567 -16.41 -4.90 14.04
C SER A 567 -16.43 -3.36 14.16
N SER A 568 -16.01 -2.84 15.32
CA SER A 568 -15.81 -1.41 15.57
C SER A 568 -14.36 -1.07 15.93
N SER A 569 -13.43 -2.00 15.67
CA SER A 569 -12.00 -1.74 15.83
C SER A 569 -11.17 -2.75 15.04
N ASP A 570 -9.93 -2.34 14.76
CA ASP A 570 -8.89 -3.16 14.16
C ASP A 570 -7.56 -2.55 14.65
N TYR A 571 -7.20 -2.89 15.89
CA TYR A 571 -6.09 -2.29 16.66
C TYR A 571 -4.85 -3.19 16.69
N PRO A 572 -3.63 -2.71 16.41
CA PRO A 572 -3.25 -1.30 16.39
C PRO A 572 -3.24 -0.66 15.01
N GLN A 573 -3.70 -1.32 13.93
CA GLN A 573 -3.70 -0.71 12.59
C GLN A 573 -4.32 0.70 12.63
N PHE A 574 -5.46 0.79 13.29
CA PHE A 574 -6.15 2.04 13.58
C PHE A 574 -6.20 2.30 15.09
N SER A 575 -6.23 3.59 15.48
CA SER A 575 -6.50 3.92 16.88
C SER A 575 -7.94 3.55 17.27
N PRO A 576 -8.18 3.05 18.50
CA PRO A 576 -9.54 2.76 18.94
C PRO A 576 -10.31 4.07 19.15
N ASN A 577 -11.47 4.21 18.51
CA ASN A 577 -12.36 5.34 18.75
C ASN A 577 -12.88 5.34 20.21
N PRO A 578 -12.82 6.48 20.93
CA PRO A 578 -13.25 6.56 22.32
C PRO A 578 -14.78 6.51 22.52
N ASN A 579 -15.56 6.58 21.45
CA ASN A 579 -17.03 6.70 21.44
C ASN A 579 -17.59 8.00 22.06
N THR A 580 -16.75 9.02 22.22
CA THR A 580 -17.12 10.30 22.88
C THR A 580 -17.46 11.41 21.89
N GLY A 581 -17.11 11.25 20.60
CA GLY A 581 -17.19 12.31 19.59
C GLY A 581 -16.12 13.39 19.73
N ALA A 582 -15.16 13.23 20.65
CA ALA A 582 -14.04 14.14 20.78
C ALA A 582 -13.06 13.98 19.61
N PRO A 583 -12.40 15.06 19.16
CA PRO A 583 -11.36 14.97 18.15
C PRO A 583 -10.23 14.02 18.58
N PHE A 584 -9.64 13.31 17.62
CA PHE A 584 -8.57 12.34 17.88
C PHE A 584 -7.44 12.94 18.72
N GLY A 585 -6.97 12.18 19.70
CA GLY A 585 -5.78 12.51 20.48
C GLY A 585 -5.93 13.68 21.45
N ARG A 586 -7.15 14.19 21.70
CA ARG A 586 -7.39 15.36 22.57
C ARG A 586 -7.74 15.03 24.03
N ASP A 587 -8.32 13.87 24.28
CA ASP A 587 -8.63 13.41 25.63
C ASP A 587 -8.32 11.92 25.80
N ALA A 588 -8.53 11.43 27.02
CA ALA A 588 -8.36 10.03 27.38
C ALA A 588 -9.69 9.35 27.76
N ALA A 589 -10.82 10.05 27.63
CA ALA A 589 -12.10 9.53 28.04
C ALA A 589 -12.57 8.45 27.06
N THR A 590 -13.26 7.43 27.57
CA THR A 590 -13.83 6.36 26.74
C THR A 590 -15.21 5.99 27.24
N VAL A 591 -16.09 5.65 26.32
CA VAL A 591 -17.43 5.13 26.62
C VAL A 591 -17.59 3.78 25.94
N VAL A 592 -18.13 2.80 26.65
CA VAL A 592 -18.52 1.51 26.06
C VAL A 592 -19.79 1.73 25.24
N ALA A 593 -19.82 1.24 24.01
CA ALA A 593 -20.93 1.44 23.09
C ALA A 593 -21.51 0.09 22.62
N THR A 594 -22.84 -0.03 22.66
CA THR A 594 -23.57 -1.07 21.95
C THR A 594 -23.73 -0.68 20.48
N GLN A 595 -23.37 -1.60 19.59
CA GLN A 595 -23.48 -1.47 18.15
C GLN A 595 -24.55 -2.44 17.64
N THR A 596 -25.39 -1.99 16.71
CA THR A 596 -26.44 -2.81 16.11
C THR A 596 -26.30 -2.77 14.59
N ILE A 597 -26.15 -3.95 13.97
CA ILE A 597 -26.01 -4.10 12.52
C ILE A 597 -27.36 -4.53 11.94
N LEU A 598 -27.92 -3.68 11.09
CA LEU A 598 -29.19 -3.91 10.42
C LEU A 598 -28.93 -4.57 9.07
N HIS A 599 -29.67 -5.63 8.78
CA HIS A 599 -29.56 -6.36 7.51
C HIS A 599 -30.93 -6.91 7.09
N ASP A 600 -31.98 -6.14 7.33
CA ASP A 600 -33.33 -6.41 6.85
C ASP A 600 -33.55 -5.83 5.43
N ALA A 601 -34.74 -6.02 4.86
CA ALA A 601 -35.04 -5.57 3.50
C ALA A 601 -35.07 -4.03 3.32
N ALA A 602 -35.31 -3.26 4.39
CA ALA A 602 -35.26 -1.80 4.36
C ALA A 602 -33.85 -1.25 4.63
N HIS A 603 -33.00 -2.06 5.28
CA HIS A 603 -31.62 -1.75 5.63
C HIS A 603 -30.67 -2.81 5.06
N PRO A 604 -30.52 -2.92 3.73
CA PRO A 604 -29.90 -4.08 3.08
C PRO A 604 -28.37 -4.01 3.14
N SER A 605 -27.78 -4.23 4.33
CA SER A 605 -26.33 -4.34 4.47
C SER A 605 -25.76 -5.39 3.52
N SER A 606 -24.70 -5.03 2.80
CA SER A 606 -24.15 -5.87 1.73
C SER A 606 -22.67 -5.64 1.50
N ILE A 607 -22.02 -6.60 0.82
CA ILE A 607 -20.70 -6.45 0.22
C ILE A 607 -20.81 -6.52 -1.29
N THR A 608 -20.20 -5.56 -1.98
CA THR A 608 -20.00 -5.58 -3.43
C THR A 608 -18.59 -6.07 -3.75
N LEU A 609 -18.49 -7.18 -4.49
CA LEU A 609 -17.24 -7.86 -4.85
C LEU A 609 -16.89 -7.66 -6.34
N PRO A 610 -15.62 -7.44 -6.69
CA PRO A 610 -15.15 -7.30 -8.06
C PRO A 610 -14.80 -8.67 -8.67
N VAL A 611 -15.80 -9.44 -9.12
CA VAL A 611 -15.59 -10.77 -9.71
C VAL A 611 -15.15 -10.62 -11.17
N ILE A 612 -14.11 -11.35 -11.58
CA ILE A 612 -13.60 -11.32 -12.95
C ILE A 612 -14.32 -12.37 -13.79
N ALA A 613 -15.00 -11.93 -14.86
CA ALA A 613 -15.60 -12.86 -15.81
C ALA A 613 -14.51 -13.65 -16.55
N ASN A 614 -14.68 -14.97 -16.62
CA ASN A 614 -13.81 -15.89 -17.35
C ASN A 614 -13.84 -15.68 -18.87
#